data_AF-A0A354C7W8-F1
#
_entry.id   AF-A0A354C7W8-F1
#
_cell.length_a   1.000
_cell.length_b   1.000
_cell.length_c   1.000
_cell.angle_alpha   90.00
_cell.angle_beta   90.00
_cell.angle_gamma   90.00
#
_symmetry.space_group_name_H-M   'P 1'
#
loop_
_entity.id
_entity.type
_entity.pdbx_description
1 polymer ?
#
loop_
_entity_poly.entity_id
_entity_poly.type
_entity_poly.pdbx_seq_one_letter_code
_entity_poly.pdbx_strand_id
1 'polypeptide(L)'
;MEQEERKGWNPYIAGALTGLLLVFSVWFTGKYVGASTTFVRSAGYIESVFNAERVAQMAYFQKEVPKIDWQFLFVIGIFIGALVSSTTSQSFRWQAVPTRWEGR
;
A
#
# COMPACT_ATOMS: atom_id res chain seq x y z
N MET A 1 17.68 -24.61 13.81
CA MET A 1 16.67 -23.87 13.02
C MET A 1 17.38 -23.46 11.75
N GLU A 2 17.27 -24.25 10.69
CA GLU A 2 17.85 -23.91 9.40
C GLU A 2 17.24 -22.59 8.94
N GLN A 3 18.08 -21.57 8.80
CA GLN A 3 17.71 -20.40 8.02
C GLN A 3 17.56 -20.91 6.60
N GLU A 4 16.32 -21.14 6.14
CA GLU A 4 16.06 -21.22 4.70
C GLU A 4 16.62 -19.93 4.11
N GLU A 5 17.77 -20.02 3.42
CA GLU A 5 18.22 -18.99 2.50
C GLU A 5 17.16 -18.87 1.42
N ARG A 6 16.12 -18.07 1.69
CA ARG A 6 15.18 -17.65 0.67
C ARG A 6 16.02 -16.88 -0.34
N LYS A 7 16.29 -17.55 -1.46
CA LYS A 7 17.02 -17.03 -2.61
C LYS A 7 16.26 -15.82 -3.18
N GLY A 8 16.44 -14.68 -2.53
CA GLY A 8 15.83 -13.41 -2.89
C GLY A 8 16.42 -12.89 -4.19
N TRP A 9 15.74 -11.92 -4.80
CA TRP A 9 16.30 -11.21 -5.94
C TRP A 9 17.57 -10.46 -5.55
N ASN A 10 18.48 -10.27 -6.51
CA ASN A 10 19.66 -9.44 -6.31
C ASN A 10 19.21 -8.03 -5.88
N PRO A 11 19.70 -7.51 -4.73
CA PRO A 11 19.22 -6.24 -4.16
C PRO A 11 19.42 -5.05 -5.10
N TYR A 12 20.45 -5.08 -5.96
CA TYR A 12 20.68 -4.03 -6.94
C TYR A 12 19.63 -4.04 -8.06
N ILE A 13 19.22 -5.22 -8.49
CA ILE A 13 18.19 -5.37 -9.53
C ILE A 13 16.82 -4.97 -8.96
N ALA A 14 16.48 -5.46 -7.77
CA ALA A 14 15.24 -5.09 -7.09
C ALA A 14 15.18 -3.58 -6.80
N GLY A 15 16.30 -3.00 -6.36
CA GLY A 15 16.42 -1.56 -6.13
C GLY A 15 16.29 -0.75 -7.42
N ALA A 16 16.93 -1.17 -8.52
CA ALA A 16 16.82 -0.50 -9.81
C ALA A 16 15.39 -0.51 -10.36
N LEU A 17 14.69 -1.65 -10.30
CA LEU A 17 13.29 -1.74 -10.72
C LEU A 17 12.36 -0.87 -9.86
N THR A 18 12.61 -0.82 -8.55
CA THR A 18 11.87 0.06 -7.64
C THR A 18 12.14 1.53 -7.97
N GLY A 19 13.39 1.91 -8.22
CA GLY A 19 13.75 3.26 -8.65
C GLY A 19 13.08 3.66 -9.97
N LEU A 20 13.04 2.74 -10.94
CA LEU A 20 12.35 2.96 -12.21
C LEU A 20 10.84 3.14 -12.03
N LEU A 21 10.21 2.36 -11.15
CA LEU A 21 8.81 2.53 -10.76
C LEU A 21 8.56 3.92 -10.14
N LEU A 22 9.46 4.41 -9.29
CA LEU A 22 9.37 5.75 -8.69
C LEU A 22 9.44 6.86 -9.75
N VAL A 23 10.35 6.72 -10.72
CA VAL A 23 10.45 7.68 -11.84
C VAL A 23 9.17 7.68 -12.66
N PHE A 24 8.64 6.50 -13.00
CA PHE A 24 7.38 6.40 -13.73
C PHE A 24 6.17 6.93 -12.96
N SER A 25 6.12 6.74 -11.64
CA SER A 25 5.09 7.33 -10.79
C SER A 25 5.00 8.85 -11.00
N VAL A 26 6.13 9.54 -10.88
CA VAL A 26 6.20 11.00 -11.03
C VAL A 26 5.97 11.40 -12.48
N TRP A 27 6.51 10.66 -13.45
CA TRP A 27 6.40 11.02 -14.86
C TRP A 27 4.95 10.92 -15.39
N PHE A 28 4.23 9.85 -15.04
CA PHE A 28 2.85 9.65 -15.53
C PHE A 28 1.81 10.42 -14.71
N THR A 29 2.04 10.61 -13.41
CA THR A 29 0.99 11.13 -12.53
C THR A 29 1.35 12.44 -11.82
N GLY A 30 2.60 12.87 -11.91
CA GLY A 30 3.12 14.01 -11.15
C GLY A 30 3.15 13.78 -9.64
N LYS A 31 2.81 12.56 -9.18
CA LYS A 31 2.73 12.21 -7.76
C LYS A 31 3.89 11.28 -7.39
N TYR A 32 4.43 11.52 -6.20
CA TYR A 32 5.34 10.59 -5.54
C TYR A 32 4.54 9.42 -4.95
N VAL A 33 5.21 8.28 -4.78
CA VAL A 33 4.61 7.17 -4.03
C VAL A 33 4.41 7.59 -2.57
N GLY A 34 3.20 7.37 -2.09
CA GLY A 34 2.85 7.57 -0.69
C GLY A 34 1.92 6.45 -0.25
N ALA A 35 2.05 6.02 1.00
CA ALA A 35 1.12 5.07 1.62
C ALA A 35 0.30 5.73 2.74
N SER A 36 0.95 6.57 3.56
CA SER A 36 0.40 7.12 4.80
C SER A 36 -0.83 8.01 4.58
N THR A 37 -0.82 8.85 3.54
CA THR A 37 -1.95 9.74 3.22
C THR A 37 -3.18 8.98 2.71
N THR A 38 -3.01 7.78 2.12
CA THR A 38 -4.15 6.92 1.73
C THR A 38 -4.92 6.43 2.95
N PHE A 39 -4.23 6.04 4.04
CA PHE A 39 -4.90 5.57 5.25
C PHE A 39 -5.77 6.66 5.89
N VAL A 40 -5.26 7.89 5.97
CA VAL A 40 -6.01 9.04 6.51
C VAL A 40 -7.20 9.39 5.62
N ARG A 41 -7.03 9.38 4.28
CA ARG A 41 -8.12 9.60 3.33
C ARG A 41 -9.20 8.51 3.38
N SER A 42 -8.81 7.24 3.54
CA SER A 42 -9.74 6.13 3.69
C SER A 42 -10.55 6.23 4.99
N ALA A 43 -9.94 6.65 6.10
CA ALA A 43 -10.67 6.93 7.34
C ALA A 43 -11.68 8.07 7.15
N GLY A 44 -11.29 9.15 6.45
CA GLY A 44 -12.21 10.22 6.06
C GLY A 44 -13.34 9.75 5.14
N TYR A 45 -13.10 8.75 4.28
CA TYR A 45 -14.13 8.14 3.43
C TYR A 45 -15.16 7.39 4.25
N ILE A 46 -14.72 6.57 5.22
CA ILE A 46 -15.61 5.80 6.09
C ILE A 46 -16.46 6.76 6.93
N GLU A 47 -15.88 7.80 7.51
CA GLU A 47 -16.64 8.83 8.24
C GLU A 47 -17.67 9.56 7.36
N SER A 48 -17.36 9.78 6.08
CA SER A 48 -18.30 10.40 5.12
C SER A 48 -19.51 9.54 4.76
N VAL A 49 -19.37 8.20 4.85
CA VAL A 49 -20.47 7.26 4.61
C VAL A 49 -21.50 7.29 5.75
N PHE A 50 -21.07 7.59 6.99
CA PHE A 50 -21.95 7.64 8.15
C PHE A 50 -22.64 9.00 8.35
N ASN A 51 -22.11 10.10 7.80
CA ASN A 51 -22.73 11.43 7.97
C ASN A 51 -22.39 12.42 6.83
N ALA A 52 -23.02 12.21 5.67
CA ALA A 52 -22.77 12.98 4.44
C ALA A 52 -23.01 14.49 4.59
N GLU A 53 -23.94 14.90 5.45
CA GLU A 53 -24.35 16.31 5.64
C GLU A 53 -23.29 17.12 6.42
N ARG A 54 -22.56 16.47 7.34
CA ARG A 54 -21.50 17.12 8.13
C ARG A 54 -20.18 17.23 7.37
N VAL A 55 -19.91 16.28 6.47
CA VAL A 55 -18.71 16.26 5.62
C VAL A 55 -18.81 17.29 4.48
N ALA A 56 -20.01 17.49 3.92
CA ALA A 56 -20.26 18.49 2.86
C ALA A 56 -20.04 19.95 3.32
N GLN A 57 -20.17 20.23 4.63
CA GLN A 57 -19.96 21.56 5.20
C GLN A 57 -18.51 21.84 5.66
N MET A 58 -17.62 20.84 5.65
CA MET A 58 -16.22 21.04 6.00
C MET A 58 -15.40 21.46 4.78
N ALA A 59 -14.77 22.64 4.85
CA ALA A 59 -13.94 23.21 3.80
C ALA A 59 -12.78 22.30 3.34
N TYR A 60 -12.39 21.32 4.16
CA TYR A 60 -11.38 20.31 3.83
C TYR A 60 -11.89 19.30 2.77
N PHE A 61 -13.15 18.85 2.87
CA PHE A 61 -13.72 17.83 1.98
C PHE A 61 -14.30 18.37 0.67
N GLN A 62 -14.54 19.68 0.57
CA GLN A 62 -14.78 20.33 -0.73
C GLN A 62 -13.51 20.40 -1.59
N LYS A 63 -12.33 20.43 -0.96
CA LYS A 63 -11.02 20.53 -1.63
C LYS A 63 -10.42 19.15 -1.90
N GLU A 64 -10.64 18.20 -0.99
CA GLU A 64 -10.25 16.79 -1.08
C GLU A 64 -11.48 15.94 -1.43
N VAL A 65 -11.97 16.08 -2.67
CA VAL A 65 -13.05 15.22 -3.17
C VAL A 65 -12.53 13.78 -3.07
N PRO A 66 -13.25 12.89 -2.38
CA PRO A 66 -12.82 11.51 -2.25
C PRO A 66 -13.06 10.77 -3.57
N LYS A 67 -12.14 10.95 -4.51
CA LYS A 67 -12.02 10.15 -5.72
C LYS A 67 -11.08 9.00 -5.44
N ILE A 68 -11.32 7.88 -6.11
CA ILE A 68 -10.30 6.85 -6.31
C ILE A 68 -9.13 7.55 -6.98
N ASP A 69 -8.15 7.93 -6.17
CA ASP A 69 -6.98 8.63 -6.63
C ASP A 69 -5.90 7.62 -7.01
N TRP A 70 -4.92 8.07 -7.76
CA TRP A 70 -3.81 7.22 -8.18
C TRP A 70 -3.12 6.52 -7.00
N GLN A 71 -3.07 7.16 -5.82
CA GLN A 71 -2.48 6.59 -4.62
C GLN A 71 -3.29 5.40 -4.09
N PHE A 72 -4.63 5.46 -4.18
CA PHE A 72 -5.51 4.34 -3.85
C PHE A 72 -5.27 3.14 -4.78
N LEU A 73 -5.19 3.37 -6.10
CA LEU A 73 -4.87 2.33 -7.09
C LEU A 73 -3.48 1.73 -6.86
N PHE A 74 -2.51 2.56 -6.48
CA PHE A 74 -1.14 2.13 -6.18
C PHE A 74 -1.09 1.18 -4.98
N VAL A 75 -1.79 1.49 -3.88
CA VAL A 75 -1.87 0.61 -2.70
C VAL A 75 -2.55 -0.72 -3.02
N ILE A 76 -3.65 -0.70 -3.78
CA ILE A 76 -4.30 -1.94 -4.26
C ILE A 76 -3.34 -2.76 -5.13
N GLY A 77 -2.59 -2.11 -6.01
CA GLY A 77 -1.57 -2.75 -6.84
C GLY A 77 -0.48 -3.44 -6.01
N ILE A 78 0.02 -2.78 -4.95
CA ILE A 78 0.98 -3.38 -4.01
C ILE A 78 0.36 -4.61 -3.33
N PHE A 79 -0.88 -4.51 -2.85
CA PHE A 79 -1.56 -5.60 -2.18
C PHE A 79 -1.69 -6.83 -3.09
N ILE A 80 -2.21 -6.65 -4.31
CA ILE A 80 -2.37 -7.73 -5.28
C ILE A 80 -1.01 -8.28 -5.69
N GLY A 81 -0.03 -7.42 -5.96
CA GLY A 81 1.32 -7.82 -6.34
C GLY A 81 2.01 -8.67 -5.26
N ALA A 82 1.89 -8.26 -3.99
CA ALA A 82 2.42 -9.02 -2.86
C ALA A 82 1.68 -10.37 -2.68
N LEU A 83 0.36 -10.38 -2.87
CA LEU A 83 -0.45 -11.61 -2.79
C LEU A 83 -0.06 -12.62 -3.87
N VAL A 84 0.03 -12.17 -5.13
CA VAL A 84 0.47 -13.01 -6.26
C VAL A 84 1.88 -13.50 -6.02
N SER A 85 2.82 -12.59 -5.68
CA SER A 85 4.21 -12.95 -5.42
C SER A 85 4.31 -14.02 -4.33
N SER A 86 3.65 -13.83 -3.19
CA SER A 86 3.73 -14.76 -2.05
C SER A 86 3.07 -16.11 -2.32
N THR A 87 2.03 -16.14 -3.15
CA THR A 87 1.35 -17.38 -3.57
C THR A 87 2.21 -18.15 -4.56
N THR A 88 2.77 -17.47 -5.57
CA THR A 88 3.65 -18.09 -6.58
C THR A 88 4.97 -18.57 -5.97
N SER A 89 5.54 -17.85 -5.01
CA SER A 89 6.75 -18.27 -4.30
C SER A 89 6.49 -19.25 -3.16
N GLN A 90 5.24 -19.72 -2.97
CA GLN A 90 4.80 -20.60 -1.87
C GLN A 90 5.23 -20.12 -0.48
N SER A 91 5.44 -18.81 -0.32
CA SER A 91 5.91 -18.20 0.93
C SER A 91 4.78 -17.55 1.73
N PHE A 92 3.55 -17.60 1.21
CA PHE A 92 2.37 -17.15 1.91
C PHE A 92 2.16 -17.97 3.18
N ARG A 93 2.03 -17.29 4.32
CA ARG A 93 1.82 -17.91 5.63
C ARG A 93 0.79 -17.09 6.41
N TRP A 94 -0.22 -17.76 6.94
CA TRP A 94 -1.11 -17.14 7.93
C TRP A 94 -0.36 -17.00 9.23
N GLN A 95 -0.16 -15.76 9.67
CA GLN A 95 0.59 -15.44 10.86
C GLN A 95 -0.21 -14.45 11.72
N ALA A 96 -0.76 -14.94 12.82
CA ALA A 96 -1.54 -14.12 13.76
C ALA A 96 -0.63 -13.25 14.65
N VAL A 97 0.53 -13.77 15.02
CA VAL A 97 1.53 -13.08 15.84
C VAL A 97 2.89 -13.27 15.16
N PRO A 98 3.75 -12.23 15.06
CA PRO A 98 5.06 -12.42 14.47
C PRO A 98 5.82 -13.48 15.26
N THR A 99 6.59 -14.35 14.60
CA THR A 99 7.26 -15.52 15.21
C THR A 99 8.06 -15.17 16.46
N ARG A 100 8.56 -13.94 16.58
CA ARG A 100 9.28 -13.44 17.77
C ARG A 100 8.41 -13.33 19.03
N TRP A 101 7.09 -13.28 18.90
CA TRP A 101 6.13 -13.12 20.00
C TRP A 101 5.36 -14.41 20.30
N GLU A 102 5.52 -15.45 19.49
CA GLU A 102 4.75 -16.70 19.61
C GLU A 102 5.23 -17.59 20.77
N GLY A 103 6.46 -17.38 21.26
CA GLY A 103 7.09 -18.16 22.34
C GLY A 103 7.36 -17.37 23.63
N ARG A 104 6.63 -16.27 23.87
CA ARG A 104 6.69 -15.51 25.13
C ARG A 104 5.34 -15.54 25.81
#